data_AF-A0A0E3GTS4-F1
#
_entry.id   AF-A0A0E3GTS4-F1
#
_cell.length_a   1.000
_cell.length_b   1.000
_cell.length_c   1.000
_cell.angle_alpha   90.00
_cell.angle_beta   90.00
_cell.angle_gamma   90.00
#
_symmetry.space_group_name_H-M   'P 1'
#
loop_
_entity.id
_entity.type
_entity.pdbx_description
1 polymer ?
#
loop_
_entity_poly.entity_id
_entity_poly.type
_entity_poly.pdbx_seq_one_letter_code
_entity_poly.pdbx_strand_id
1 'polypeptide(L)'
;MLSQDEKQIQREVREAFPMSDDVDWNEVYQRIIYRYSTPHGLEHVKEEMYKLEDKGEIIIHHIKPYNNPVEAQTLNGSPKKIPTTKLWHHKSCGQCGHIPGYPTSVFWVMNKLEIDYLDEPHQTSCTGWNYHASGASNPVALAGVYVRNMWRAYETGYFPLIHCGTSFGHYKEVRNMIILHKEIRDKLRPIMRKLDMDIVIPEEVVHYSEWLYVMSKKAAQQKKYNLDNIKAAVHTPCHVYKLVPEDTVYDPEVFQGRRPAAPSGTVQNFGAKLVDYSTWWDCCGFGFRHILTEREFSRSFALFKKVIPAVEEGNADIFVTSDTGCVTTLDKSQWAGKAHGFNYNLPVLADAQFAALAMGADPYIIAQIHWHATDVEGFLRKIGVPVDDYKEKFVQYLQDLREGKTEPQYLYPKHRKIDFYLSLPDRVKWYKKEVPK
;
A
#
# COMPACT_ATOMS: atom_id res chain seq x y z
N MET A 1 16.90 -2.20 -43.25
CA MET A 1 18.06 -1.28 -43.22
C MET A 1 17.53 0.06 -42.75
N LEU A 2 18.13 0.65 -41.71
CA LEU A 2 17.67 1.94 -41.15
C LEU A 2 17.79 3.07 -42.18
N SER A 3 16.84 4.00 -42.15
CA SER A 3 16.82 5.21 -42.97
C SER A 3 17.99 6.16 -42.62
N GLN A 4 18.28 7.13 -43.49
CA GLN A 4 19.35 8.10 -43.24
C GLN A 4 19.07 8.96 -41.99
N ASP A 5 17.82 9.32 -41.76
CA ASP A 5 17.41 10.13 -40.60
C ASP A 5 17.53 9.33 -39.29
N GLU A 6 17.21 8.03 -39.32
CA GLU A 6 17.39 7.14 -38.17
C GLU A 6 18.88 6.97 -37.80
N LYS A 7 19.77 6.93 -38.79
CA LYS A 7 21.23 6.85 -38.58
C LYS A 7 21.79 8.16 -38.02
N GLN A 8 21.29 9.30 -38.47
CA GLN A 8 21.65 10.63 -37.98
C GLN A 8 21.28 10.77 -36.49
N ILE A 9 20.03 10.43 -36.13
CA ILE A 9 19.54 10.50 -34.76
C ILE A 9 20.34 9.57 -33.83
N GLN A 10 20.63 8.34 -34.26
CA GLN A 10 21.44 7.42 -33.45
C GLN A 10 22.86 7.96 -33.19
N ARG A 11 23.44 8.67 -34.16
CA ARG A 11 24.76 9.28 -34.00
C ARG A 11 24.73 10.46 -33.04
N GLU A 12 23.73 11.33 -33.14
CA GLU A 12 23.56 12.49 -32.24
C GLU A 12 23.29 12.05 -30.79
N VAL A 13 22.52 10.97 -30.60
CA VAL A 13 22.28 10.37 -29.27
C VAL A 13 23.57 9.76 -28.69
N ARG A 14 24.39 9.10 -29.51
CA ARG A 14 25.70 8.58 -29.08
C ARG A 14 26.69 9.67 -28.67
N GLU A 15 26.71 10.77 -29.42
CA GLU A 15 27.59 11.92 -29.12
C GLU A 15 27.12 12.66 -27.85
N ALA A 16 25.81 12.71 -27.59
CA ALA A 16 25.24 13.31 -26.37
C ALA A 16 25.40 12.43 -25.12
N PHE A 17 25.42 11.10 -25.28
CA PHE A 17 25.50 10.14 -24.18
C PHE A 17 26.53 9.04 -24.47
N PRO A 18 27.84 9.34 -24.36
CA PRO A 18 28.93 8.45 -24.81
C PRO A 18 29.04 7.11 -24.06
N MET A 19 28.21 6.87 -23.03
CA MET A 19 28.13 5.64 -22.25
C MET A 19 26.83 4.85 -22.51
N SER A 20 26.02 5.22 -23.51
CA SER A 20 24.71 4.58 -23.77
C SER A 20 24.81 3.15 -24.31
N ASP A 21 25.94 2.79 -24.91
CA ASP A 21 26.10 1.55 -25.68
C ASP A 21 26.72 0.40 -24.87
N ASP A 22 27.34 0.71 -23.73
CA ASP A 22 27.97 -0.30 -22.85
C ASP A 22 27.01 -0.82 -21.76
N VAL A 23 25.80 -0.26 -21.69
CA VAL A 23 24.77 -0.68 -20.76
C VAL A 23 23.52 -0.99 -21.55
N ASP A 24 23.31 -2.27 -21.88
CA ASP A 24 22.01 -2.72 -22.33
C ASP A 24 21.02 -2.46 -21.20
N TRP A 25 20.27 -1.37 -21.28
CA TRP A 25 19.30 -1.02 -20.25
C TRP A 25 18.16 -2.03 -20.20
N ASN A 26 17.85 -2.77 -21.27
CA ASN A 26 16.93 -3.90 -21.17
C ASN A 26 17.59 -5.07 -20.45
N GLU A 27 18.88 -5.35 -20.64
CA GLU A 27 19.60 -6.35 -19.85
C GLU A 27 19.78 -5.92 -18.40
N VAL A 28 20.05 -4.64 -18.12
CA VAL A 28 20.07 -4.10 -16.76
C VAL A 28 18.68 -4.19 -16.17
N TYR A 29 17.62 -3.78 -16.87
CA TYR A 29 16.22 -3.82 -16.43
C TYR A 29 15.69 -5.25 -16.29
N GLN A 30 16.14 -6.20 -17.12
CA GLN A 30 15.86 -7.64 -17.02
C GLN A 30 16.69 -8.28 -15.91
N ARG A 31 17.98 -7.96 -15.75
CA ARG A 31 18.84 -8.30 -14.60
C ARG A 31 18.48 -7.49 -13.34
N ILE A 32 17.48 -6.63 -13.40
CA ILE A 32 16.89 -5.89 -12.29
C ILE A 32 15.62 -6.67 -11.96
N ILE A 33 14.68 -6.82 -12.89
CA ILE A 33 13.39 -7.50 -12.69
C ILE A 33 13.50 -9.02 -12.45
N TYR A 34 14.25 -9.78 -13.25
CA TYR A 34 14.49 -11.22 -12.99
C TYR A 34 15.44 -11.47 -11.81
N ARG A 35 16.13 -10.41 -11.36
CA ARG A 35 17.02 -10.38 -10.19
C ARG A 35 16.36 -9.66 -8.99
N TYR A 36 15.07 -9.35 -9.07
CA TYR A 36 14.30 -8.68 -8.00
C TYR A 36 13.47 -9.63 -7.14
N SER A 37 13.47 -10.93 -7.42
CA SER A 37 13.91 -11.83 -6.34
C SER A 37 15.39 -11.55 -6.16
N THR A 38 15.75 -10.82 -5.12
CA THR A 38 17.13 -10.65 -4.66
C THR A 38 17.92 -11.92 -5.01
N PRO A 39 18.94 -11.89 -5.90
CA PRO A 39 19.77 -13.07 -6.18
C PRO A 39 20.51 -13.53 -4.92
N HIS A 40 20.46 -12.70 -3.88
CA HIS A 40 21.02 -12.90 -2.56
C HIS A 40 19.95 -13.15 -1.46
N GLY A 41 18.65 -13.18 -1.78
CA GLY A 41 17.56 -13.25 -0.78
C GLY A 41 17.38 -11.97 0.05
N LEU A 42 16.24 -11.81 0.72
CA LEU A 42 15.95 -10.69 1.63
C LEU A 42 16.93 -10.65 2.81
N GLU A 43 17.37 -11.82 3.28
CA GLU A 43 18.31 -11.96 4.40
C GLU A 43 19.63 -11.25 4.11
N HIS A 44 20.23 -11.47 2.94
CA HIS A 44 21.44 -10.75 2.54
C HIS A 44 21.23 -9.24 2.47
N VAL A 45 20.08 -8.76 1.98
CA VAL A 45 19.79 -7.33 1.97
C VAL A 45 19.76 -6.78 3.40
N LYS A 46 19.18 -7.52 4.36
CA LYS A 46 19.19 -7.11 5.77
C LYS A 46 20.60 -7.10 6.35
N GLU A 47 21.41 -8.12 6.07
CA GLU A 47 22.82 -8.17 6.51
C GLU A 47 23.63 -6.99 5.98
N GLU A 48 23.54 -6.69 4.68
CA GLU A 48 24.23 -5.55 4.08
C GLU A 48 23.70 -4.22 4.63
N MET A 49 22.40 -4.12 4.92
CA MET A 49 21.82 -2.94 5.55
C MET A 49 22.46 -2.66 6.91
N TYR A 50 22.63 -3.67 7.78
CA TYR A 50 23.30 -3.49 9.08
C TYR A 50 24.79 -3.16 8.92
N LYS A 51 25.51 -3.81 7.98
CA LYS A 51 26.92 -3.46 7.68
C LYS A 51 27.08 -2.01 7.22
N LEU A 52 26.11 -1.47 6.49
CA LEU A 52 26.12 -0.08 6.05
C LEU A 52 25.84 0.89 7.19
N GLU A 53 24.96 0.52 8.13
CA GLU A 53 24.76 1.31 9.35
C GLU A 53 26.03 1.35 10.21
N ASP A 54 26.70 0.22 10.41
CA ASP A 54 27.96 0.14 11.18
C ASP A 54 29.08 1.01 10.58
N LYS A 55 29.06 1.17 9.24
CA LYS A 55 29.98 2.05 8.50
C LYS A 55 29.56 3.53 8.49
N GLY A 56 28.39 3.86 9.05
CA GLY A 56 27.81 5.20 8.99
C GLY A 56 27.38 5.63 7.58
N GLU A 57 27.16 4.69 6.65
CA GLU A 57 26.70 5.00 5.29
C GLU A 57 25.18 5.25 5.22
N ILE A 58 24.41 4.66 6.13
CA ILE A 58 22.97 4.87 6.23
C ILE A 58 22.59 4.95 7.72
N ILE A 59 21.38 5.43 7.97
CA ILE A 59 20.73 5.38 9.29
C ILE A 59 19.59 4.38 9.20
N ILE A 60 19.53 3.39 10.09
CA ILE A 60 18.37 2.52 10.19
C ILE A 60 17.37 3.13 11.17
N HIS A 61 16.13 3.33 10.71
CA HIS A 61 15.02 3.60 11.60
C HIS A 61 14.59 2.26 12.21
N HIS A 62 15.18 1.94 13.36
CA HIS A 62 14.91 0.71 14.10
C HIS A 62 13.51 0.68 14.73
N ILE A 63 12.87 -0.48 14.70
CA ILE A 63 11.71 -0.82 15.53
C ILE A 63 12.19 -0.99 16.97
N LYS A 64 11.59 -0.25 17.89
CA LYS A 64 11.97 -0.27 19.31
C LYS A 64 10.95 -1.06 20.14
N PRO A 65 11.30 -1.48 21.37
CA PRO A 65 10.36 -2.17 22.26
C PRO A 65 9.05 -1.39 22.49
N TYR A 66 9.11 -0.04 22.51
CA TYR A 66 7.92 0.79 22.66
C TYR A 66 6.95 0.75 21.46
N ASN A 67 7.37 0.21 20.31
CA ASN A 67 6.47 -0.02 19.16
C ASN A 67 5.62 -1.29 19.34
N ASN A 68 5.87 -2.06 20.41
CA ASN A 68 5.22 -3.33 20.73
C ASN A 68 5.13 -4.26 19.49
N PRO A 69 6.28 -4.62 18.88
CA PRO A 69 6.27 -5.39 17.64
C PRO A 69 5.77 -6.81 17.86
N VAL A 70 5.03 -7.32 16.88
CA VAL A 70 4.66 -8.73 16.76
C VAL A 70 5.43 -9.34 15.62
N GLU A 71 5.99 -10.52 15.84
CA GLU A 71 6.67 -11.27 14.79
C GLU A 71 5.66 -12.05 13.95
N ALA A 72 5.79 -11.95 12.64
CA ALA A 72 5.02 -12.72 11.69
C ALA A 72 5.98 -13.46 10.75
N GLN A 73 5.60 -14.65 10.30
CA GLN A 73 6.46 -15.48 9.44
C GLN A 73 6.43 -14.99 8.00
N THR A 74 7.58 -15.03 7.31
CA THR A 74 7.64 -14.83 5.87
C THR A 74 7.65 -16.15 5.11
N LEU A 75 7.70 -16.11 3.77
CA LEU A 75 7.68 -17.28 2.91
C LEU A 75 8.76 -18.32 3.28
N ASN A 76 9.93 -17.86 3.71
CA ASN A 76 11.07 -18.71 4.05
C ASN A 76 11.13 -19.06 5.56
N GLY A 77 10.08 -18.72 6.32
CA GLY A 77 10.03 -18.93 7.77
C GLY A 77 10.78 -17.90 8.61
N SER A 78 11.47 -16.94 8.00
CA SER A 78 12.14 -15.85 8.72
C SER A 78 11.13 -14.94 9.42
N PRO A 79 11.43 -14.46 10.64
CA PRO A 79 10.55 -13.52 11.32
C PRO A 79 10.63 -12.13 10.68
N LYS A 80 9.47 -11.51 10.47
CA LYS A 80 9.31 -10.11 10.14
C LYS A 80 8.65 -9.39 11.32
N LYS A 81 9.25 -8.29 11.77
CA LYS A 81 8.72 -7.50 12.89
C LYS A 81 7.67 -6.51 12.40
N ILE A 82 6.45 -6.62 12.93
CA ILE A 82 5.33 -5.73 12.62
C ILE A 82 5.08 -4.83 13.84
N PRO A 83 5.46 -3.54 13.81
CA PRO A 83 5.17 -2.62 14.90
C PRO A 83 3.66 -2.41 15.02
N THR A 84 3.12 -2.43 16.24
CA THR A 84 1.67 -2.34 16.46
C THR A 84 1.20 -0.98 16.93
N THR A 85 2.11 -0.12 17.40
CA THR A 85 1.82 1.24 17.86
C THR A 85 2.96 2.23 17.55
N LYS A 86 2.70 3.53 17.74
CA LYS A 86 3.54 4.66 17.31
C LYS A 86 3.86 4.57 15.81
N LEU A 87 2.82 4.59 14.99
CA LEU A 87 2.91 4.39 13.54
C LEU A 87 2.78 5.71 12.77
N TRP A 88 3.64 5.93 11.79
CA TRP A 88 3.64 7.08 10.89
C TRP A 88 2.95 6.69 9.59
N HIS A 89 1.84 7.32 9.25
CA HIS A 89 1.01 6.86 8.15
C HIS A 89 1.48 7.44 6.81
N HIS A 90 2.04 6.58 5.96
CA HIS A 90 2.26 6.89 4.55
C HIS A 90 0.99 6.59 3.75
N LYS A 91 0.07 7.56 3.72
CA LYS A 91 -1.21 7.48 2.98
C LYS A 91 -0.98 7.46 1.48
N SER A 92 -1.78 6.69 0.77
CA SER A 92 -1.73 6.63 -0.70
C SER A 92 -2.44 7.82 -1.35
N CYS A 93 -1.86 8.37 -2.42
CA CYS A 93 -2.57 9.32 -3.29
C CYS A 93 -3.83 8.69 -3.92
N GLY A 94 -3.77 7.40 -4.26
CA GLY A 94 -4.90 6.64 -4.79
C GLY A 94 -6.02 6.52 -3.76
N GLN A 95 -5.70 6.15 -2.52
CA GLN A 95 -6.67 6.04 -1.42
C GLN A 95 -7.40 7.36 -1.18
N CYS A 96 -6.63 8.44 -1.03
CA CYS A 96 -7.19 9.75 -0.71
C CYS A 96 -8.05 10.31 -1.86
N GLY A 97 -7.73 9.97 -3.11
CA GLY A 97 -8.43 10.51 -4.29
C GLY A 97 -9.58 9.65 -4.82
N HIS A 98 -9.54 8.31 -4.65
CA HIS A 98 -10.50 7.41 -5.30
C HIS A 98 -11.44 6.72 -4.30
N ILE A 99 -10.93 6.27 -3.16
CA ILE A 99 -11.71 5.53 -2.13
C ILE A 99 -11.35 6.09 -0.75
N PRO A 100 -11.81 7.30 -0.37
CA PRO A 100 -11.39 7.96 0.88
C PRO A 100 -11.88 7.23 2.15
N GLY A 101 -12.92 6.41 2.03
CA GLY A 101 -13.41 5.49 3.06
C GLY A 101 -12.38 4.43 3.48
N TYR A 102 -11.35 4.20 2.67
CA TYR A 102 -10.31 3.23 2.93
C TYR A 102 -9.35 3.69 4.04
N PRO A 103 -8.60 4.80 3.91
CA PRO A 103 -7.67 5.23 4.96
C PRO A 103 -8.39 5.59 6.25
N THR A 104 -9.58 6.20 6.15
CA THR A 104 -10.43 6.53 7.30
C THR A 104 -10.88 5.29 8.08
N SER A 105 -11.12 4.17 7.41
CA SER A 105 -11.38 2.89 8.09
C SER A 105 -10.16 2.37 8.86
N VAL A 106 -8.94 2.51 8.32
CA VAL A 106 -7.70 2.14 9.04
C VAL A 106 -7.60 2.94 10.34
N PHE A 107 -7.76 4.26 10.26
CA PHE A 107 -7.68 5.13 11.42
C PHE A 107 -8.80 4.88 12.44
N TRP A 108 -10.02 4.62 11.97
CA TRP A 108 -11.13 4.30 12.85
C TRP A 108 -10.86 3.00 13.63
N VAL A 109 -10.32 1.95 12.97
CA VAL A 109 -9.92 0.71 13.63
C VAL A 109 -8.82 0.98 14.66
N MET A 110 -7.81 1.79 14.33
CA MET A 110 -6.76 2.18 15.28
C MET A 110 -7.32 2.92 16.49
N ASN A 111 -8.24 3.86 16.29
CA ASN A 111 -8.90 4.58 17.39
C ASN A 111 -9.72 3.64 18.28
N LYS A 112 -10.43 2.67 17.70
CA LYS A 112 -11.17 1.65 18.46
C LYS A 112 -10.27 0.71 19.25
N LEU A 113 -9.06 0.48 18.78
CA LEU A 113 -8.06 -0.35 19.43
C LEU A 113 -7.08 0.44 20.32
N GLU A 114 -7.29 1.76 20.44
CA GLU A 114 -6.48 2.70 21.21
C GLU A 114 -5.00 2.70 20.79
N ILE A 115 -4.75 2.69 19.49
CA ILE A 115 -3.40 2.67 18.91
C ILE A 115 -2.88 4.09 18.68
N ASP A 116 -1.70 4.39 19.22
CA ASP A 116 -0.99 5.64 18.93
C ASP A 116 -0.46 5.66 17.49
N TYR A 117 -0.83 6.69 16.73
CA TYR A 117 -0.39 6.90 15.36
C TYR A 117 -0.26 8.39 15.05
N LEU A 118 0.52 8.70 14.01
CA LEU A 118 0.62 10.03 13.41
C LEU A 118 0.05 9.99 11.99
N ASP A 119 -1.03 10.74 11.79
CA ASP A 119 -1.49 11.08 10.44
C ASP A 119 -0.61 12.21 9.88
N GLU A 120 0.31 11.89 8.97
CA GLU A 120 1.32 12.84 8.50
C GLU A 120 0.72 13.84 7.49
N PRO A 121 0.79 15.17 7.77
CA PRO A 121 0.38 16.19 6.82
C PRO A 121 1.44 16.52 5.75
N HIS A 122 2.72 16.22 6.00
CA HIS A 122 3.84 16.59 5.13
C HIS A 122 4.44 15.41 4.35
N GLN A 123 3.71 14.32 4.11
CA GLN A 123 4.17 13.27 3.20
C GLN A 123 4.08 13.70 1.73
N THR A 124 4.85 13.05 0.85
CA THR A 124 4.71 13.19 -0.62
C THR A 124 4.28 11.88 -1.26
N SER A 125 3.94 11.94 -2.55
CA SER A 125 3.72 10.76 -3.38
C SER A 125 4.89 9.77 -3.27
N CYS A 126 4.60 8.47 -3.39
CA CYS A 126 5.63 7.45 -3.51
C CYS A 126 6.24 7.38 -4.90
N THR A 127 5.65 8.01 -5.92
CA THR A 127 5.99 7.89 -7.35
C THR A 127 5.83 6.50 -7.98
N GLY A 128 5.46 5.48 -7.22
CA GLY A 128 5.36 4.09 -7.68
C GLY A 128 4.43 3.89 -8.88
N TRP A 129 3.27 4.56 -8.94
CA TRP A 129 2.38 4.45 -10.11
C TRP A 129 3.05 4.92 -11.40
N ASN A 130 3.78 6.06 -11.34
CA ASN A 130 4.47 6.60 -12.50
C ASN A 130 5.69 5.75 -12.89
N TYR A 131 6.43 5.25 -11.88
CA TYR A 131 7.55 4.32 -12.10
C TYR A 131 7.08 3.06 -12.84
N HIS A 132 6.07 2.37 -12.32
CA HIS A 132 5.58 1.14 -12.93
C HIS A 132 4.77 1.37 -14.23
N ALA A 133 4.34 2.60 -14.49
CA ALA A 133 3.81 3.02 -15.78
C ALA A 133 4.90 3.39 -16.80
N SER A 134 6.19 3.27 -16.43
CA SER A 134 7.35 3.66 -17.24
C SER A 134 7.45 5.16 -17.53
N GLY A 135 6.79 6.00 -16.73
CA GLY A 135 6.85 7.46 -16.84
C GLY A 135 7.88 8.13 -15.90
N ALA A 136 8.51 7.38 -14.98
CA ALA A 136 9.61 7.86 -14.15
C ALA A 136 10.66 6.76 -13.90
N SER A 137 11.76 6.78 -14.64
CA SER A 137 12.76 5.68 -14.65
C SER A 137 14.13 6.07 -14.08
N ASN A 138 14.24 7.16 -13.32
CA ASN A 138 15.52 7.58 -12.70
C ASN A 138 15.65 6.99 -11.28
N PRO A 139 16.54 6.00 -11.04
CA PRO A 139 16.62 5.32 -9.74
C PRO A 139 17.02 6.24 -8.58
N VAL A 140 17.88 7.24 -8.84
CA VAL A 140 18.30 8.21 -7.81
C VAL A 140 17.15 9.13 -7.41
N ALA A 141 16.30 9.51 -8.36
CA ALA A 141 15.11 10.31 -8.07
C ALA A 141 14.07 9.51 -7.25
N LEU A 142 13.84 8.24 -7.62
CA LEU A 142 12.97 7.33 -6.85
C LEU A 142 13.48 7.16 -5.42
N ALA A 143 14.80 6.93 -5.27
CA ALA A 143 15.46 6.84 -3.98
C ALA A 143 15.34 8.13 -3.16
N GLY A 144 15.51 9.30 -3.79
CA GLY A 144 15.33 10.60 -3.14
C GLY A 144 13.94 10.81 -2.56
N VAL A 145 12.89 10.46 -3.32
CA VAL A 145 11.51 10.59 -2.84
C VAL A 145 11.22 9.61 -1.70
N TYR A 146 11.67 8.36 -1.82
CA TYR A 146 11.55 7.36 -0.77
C TYR A 146 12.24 7.80 0.52
N VAL A 147 13.53 8.13 0.46
CA VAL A 147 14.32 8.54 1.62
C VAL A 147 13.75 9.81 2.24
N ARG A 148 13.27 10.77 1.44
CA ARG A 148 12.62 11.97 1.98
C ARG A 148 11.41 11.62 2.84
N ASN A 149 10.57 10.67 2.43
CA ASN A 149 9.42 10.24 3.23
C ASN A 149 9.87 9.45 4.48
N MET A 150 10.86 8.57 4.36
CA MET A 150 11.39 7.82 5.51
C MET A 150 12.08 8.73 6.54
N TRP A 151 12.76 9.78 6.07
CA TRP A 151 13.33 10.82 6.92
C TRP A 151 12.25 11.55 7.73
N ARG A 152 11.11 11.90 7.11
CA ARG A 152 9.98 12.50 7.83
C ARG A 152 9.43 11.59 8.93
N ALA A 153 9.28 10.30 8.65
CA ALA A 153 8.91 9.33 9.69
C ALA A 153 9.93 9.31 10.84
N TYR A 154 11.22 9.22 10.51
CA TYR A 154 12.32 9.21 11.48
C TYR A 154 12.38 10.47 12.35
N GLU A 155 12.17 11.65 11.77
CA GLU A 155 12.08 12.91 12.50
C GLU A 155 10.91 12.96 13.46
N THR A 156 9.81 12.26 13.23
CA THR A 156 8.69 12.21 14.19
C THR A 156 8.90 11.14 15.26
N GLY A 157 9.65 10.08 14.93
CA GLY A 157 9.92 8.94 15.83
C GLY A 157 8.79 7.92 15.84
N TYR A 158 7.81 8.12 14.96
CA TYR A 158 6.78 7.16 14.63
C TYR A 158 7.28 6.30 13.47
N PHE A 159 7.06 4.99 13.55
CA PHE A 159 7.57 4.04 12.57
C PHE A 159 6.70 4.01 11.31
N PRO A 160 7.26 4.07 10.09
CA PRO A 160 6.47 4.16 8.85
C PRO A 160 5.57 2.95 8.61
N LEU A 161 4.29 3.22 8.33
CA LEU A 161 3.28 2.25 7.92
C LEU A 161 2.77 2.63 6.53
N ILE A 162 2.97 1.73 5.55
CA ILE A 162 2.70 2.01 4.14
C ILE A 162 1.30 1.55 3.75
N HIS A 163 0.49 2.46 3.20
CA HIS A 163 -0.91 2.16 2.93
C HIS A 163 -1.18 1.54 1.55
N CYS A 164 -0.43 1.94 0.52
CA CYS A 164 -0.61 1.41 -0.83
C CYS A 164 0.23 0.14 -1.02
N GLY A 165 -0.35 -0.92 -1.58
CA GLY A 165 0.42 -2.08 -2.03
C GLY A 165 1.46 -1.71 -3.10
N THR A 166 1.13 -0.75 -3.97
CA THR A 166 2.10 -0.22 -4.95
C THR A 166 3.29 0.47 -4.28
N SER A 167 3.04 1.38 -3.33
CA SER A 167 4.10 2.07 -2.58
C SER A 167 4.96 1.08 -1.80
N PHE A 168 4.33 0.06 -1.22
CA PHE A 168 5.00 -0.97 -0.46
C PHE A 168 5.97 -1.78 -1.31
N GLY A 169 5.52 -2.31 -2.45
CA GLY A 169 6.40 -3.02 -3.38
C GLY A 169 7.53 -2.13 -3.92
N HIS A 170 7.19 -0.93 -4.35
CA HIS A 170 8.14 0.07 -4.84
C HIS A 170 9.22 0.40 -3.80
N TYR A 171 8.83 0.61 -2.53
CA TYR A 171 9.77 0.93 -1.46
C TYR A 171 10.68 -0.23 -1.08
N LYS A 172 10.24 -1.49 -1.24
CA LYS A 172 11.12 -2.65 -1.11
C LYS A 172 12.17 -2.70 -2.22
N GLU A 173 11.79 -2.46 -3.47
CA GLU A 173 12.73 -2.38 -4.59
C GLU A 173 13.75 -1.25 -4.39
N VAL A 174 13.27 -0.06 -4.03
CA VAL A 174 14.12 1.12 -3.78
C VAL A 174 15.05 0.91 -2.58
N ARG A 175 14.57 0.31 -1.48
CA ARG A 175 15.43 -0.11 -0.37
C ARG A 175 16.56 -1.00 -0.89
N ASN A 176 16.21 -2.08 -1.59
CA ASN A 176 17.21 -3.03 -2.11
C ASN A 176 18.23 -2.32 -3.01
N MET A 177 17.78 -1.39 -3.87
CA MET A 177 18.69 -0.60 -4.71
C MET A 177 19.66 0.26 -3.89
N ILE A 178 19.17 0.95 -2.85
CA ILE A 178 19.99 1.79 -1.97
C ILE A 178 21.02 0.93 -1.20
N ILE A 179 20.63 -0.25 -0.72
CA ILE A 179 21.50 -1.14 0.05
C ILE A 179 22.57 -1.79 -0.84
N LEU A 180 22.18 -2.34 -1.99
CA LEU A 180 23.08 -3.16 -2.81
C LEU A 180 23.97 -2.35 -3.77
N HIS A 181 23.61 -1.10 -4.10
CA HIS A 181 24.34 -0.29 -5.08
C HIS A 181 24.89 0.99 -4.46
N LYS A 182 26.19 1.00 -4.21
CA LYS A 182 26.90 2.16 -3.63
C LYS A 182 26.77 3.41 -4.52
N GLU A 183 26.74 3.22 -5.84
CA GLU A 183 26.62 4.31 -6.81
C GLU A 183 25.31 5.09 -6.64
N ILE A 184 24.24 4.41 -6.21
CA ILE A 184 22.97 5.07 -5.87
C ILE A 184 23.13 5.92 -4.62
N ARG A 185 23.75 5.37 -3.56
CA ARG A 185 24.00 6.11 -2.30
C ARG A 185 24.88 7.34 -2.52
N ASP A 186 25.95 7.20 -3.29
CA ASP A 186 26.91 8.27 -3.58
C ASP A 186 26.25 9.43 -4.34
N LYS A 187 25.33 9.14 -5.27
CA LYS A 187 24.56 10.17 -5.99
C LYS A 187 23.40 10.75 -5.18
N LEU A 188 22.79 9.93 -4.32
CA LEU A 188 21.65 10.30 -3.50
C LEU A 188 22.04 11.23 -2.35
N ARG A 189 23.13 10.93 -1.64
CA ARG A 189 23.53 11.65 -0.42
C ARG A 189 23.69 13.17 -0.64
N PRO A 190 24.37 13.66 -1.69
CA PRO A 190 24.46 15.10 -1.94
C PRO A 190 23.10 15.77 -2.16
N ILE A 191 22.12 15.06 -2.74
CA ILE A 191 20.76 15.57 -2.93
C ILE A 191 20.05 15.69 -1.58
N MET A 192 20.13 14.65 -0.74
CA MET A 192 19.52 14.66 0.58
C MET A 192 20.13 15.73 1.49
N ARG A 193 21.45 15.91 1.43
CA ARG A 193 22.19 16.91 2.22
C ARG A 193 21.77 18.35 1.88
N LYS A 194 21.40 18.64 0.63
CA LYS A 194 20.82 19.95 0.25
C LYS A 194 19.47 20.23 0.91
N LEU A 195 18.78 19.19 1.40
CA LEU A 195 17.51 19.28 2.11
C LEU A 195 17.69 19.19 3.64
N ASP A 196 18.92 19.29 4.15
CA ASP A 196 19.26 19.02 5.56
C ASP A 196 18.90 17.59 6.03
N MET A 197 18.90 16.60 5.12
CA MET A 197 18.56 15.20 5.38
C MET A 197 19.72 14.25 5.07
N ASP A 198 19.65 13.00 5.54
CA ASP A 198 20.50 11.87 5.12
C ASP A 198 19.69 10.67 4.61
N ILE A 199 20.40 9.61 4.25
CA ILE A 199 19.85 8.31 3.87
C ILE A 199 19.37 7.56 5.11
N VAL A 200 18.05 7.64 5.36
CA VAL A 200 17.34 6.83 6.35
C VAL A 200 16.59 5.70 5.67
N ILE A 201 16.74 4.48 6.20
CA ILE A 201 16.02 3.28 5.78
C ILE A 201 15.31 2.65 6.99
N PRO A 202 14.01 2.30 6.93
CA PRO A 202 13.36 1.58 8.02
C PRO A 202 13.87 0.14 8.14
N GLU A 203 13.98 -0.38 9.37
CA GLU A 203 14.37 -1.77 9.65
C GLU A 203 13.49 -2.78 8.90
N GLU A 204 12.19 -2.48 8.83
CA GLU A 204 11.20 -3.23 8.06
C GLU A 204 10.36 -2.28 7.21
N VAL A 205 10.02 -2.71 6.01
CA VAL A 205 8.96 -2.06 5.22
C VAL A 205 7.67 -2.80 5.55
N VAL A 206 6.70 -2.11 6.17
CA VAL A 206 5.47 -2.71 6.69
C VAL A 206 4.25 -2.12 5.99
N HIS A 207 3.40 -2.99 5.46
CA HIS A 207 2.14 -2.60 4.85
C HIS A 207 1.03 -2.57 5.92
N TYR A 208 0.07 -1.66 5.79
CA TYR A 208 -1.03 -1.55 6.75
C TYR A 208 -1.85 -2.85 6.84
N SER A 209 -1.93 -3.66 5.78
CA SER A 209 -2.67 -4.92 5.77
C SER A 209 -1.92 -6.00 6.58
N GLU A 210 -0.58 -5.97 6.59
CA GLU A 210 0.24 -6.81 7.48
C GLU A 210 0.01 -6.41 8.94
N TRP A 211 -0.03 -5.10 9.23
CA TRP A 211 -0.40 -4.59 10.56
C TRP A 211 -1.82 -5.00 10.95
N LEU A 212 -2.80 -4.82 10.06
CA LEU A 212 -4.19 -5.17 10.33
C LEU A 212 -4.34 -6.67 10.55
N TYR A 213 -3.61 -7.50 9.80
CA TYR A 213 -3.58 -8.94 10.02
C TYR A 213 -3.13 -9.30 11.44
N VAL A 214 -1.98 -8.78 11.89
CA VAL A 214 -1.47 -8.97 13.25
C VAL A 214 -2.48 -8.48 14.30
N MET A 215 -3.17 -7.39 14.04
CA MET A 215 -4.17 -6.81 14.95
C MET A 215 -5.56 -7.46 14.83
N SER A 216 -5.82 -8.27 13.79
CA SER A 216 -7.16 -8.67 13.40
C SER A 216 -7.85 -9.58 14.41
N LYS A 217 -7.10 -10.46 15.11
CA LYS A 217 -7.67 -11.28 16.20
C LYS A 217 -8.20 -10.39 17.34
N LYS A 218 -7.46 -9.33 17.71
CA LYS A 218 -7.91 -8.32 18.71
C LYS A 218 -9.09 -7.50 18.16
N ALA A 219 -9.04 -7.08 16.91
CA ALA A 219 -10.10 -6.33 16.25
C ALA A 219 -11.43 -7.12 16.17
N ALA A 220 -11.34 -8.39 15.81
CA ALA A 220 -12.49 -9.28 15.66
C ALA A 220 -13.23 -9.55 16.98
N GLN A 221 -12.57 -9.42 18.13
CA GLN A 221 -13.23 -9.48 19.45
C GLN A 221 -14.22 -8.32 19.66
N GLN A 222 -14.06 -7.22 18.93
CA GLN A 222 -14.97 -6.07 18.96
C GLN A 222 -15.95 -6.07 17.77
N LYS A 223 -16.08 -7.19 17.03
CA LYS A 223 -17.04 -7.27 15.93
C LYS A 223 -18.47 -7.11 16.43
N LYS A 224 -19.26 -6.32 15.72
CA LYS A 224 -20.69 -6.08 15.99
C LYS A 224 -21.58 -6.97 15.12
N TYR A 225 -21.12 -7.31 13.92
CA TYR A 225 -21.90 -8.08 12.94
C TYR A 225 -21.30 -9.47 12.72
N ASN A 226 -22.15 -10.46 12.50
CA ASN A 226 -21.72 -11.83 12.25
C ASN A 226 -21.40 -12.05 10.76
N LEU A 227 -20.29 -12.72 10.50
CA LEU A 227 -19.75 -13.00 9.17
C LEU A 227 -19.62 -14.50 8.86
N ASP A 228 -20.03 -15.40 9.76
CA ASP A 228 -19.84 -16.87 9.64
C ASP A 228 -20.46 -17.49 8.36
N ASN A 229 -21.47 -16.81 7.80
CA ASN A 229 -22.16 -17.21 6.57
C ASN A 229 -21.72 -16.44 5.32
N ILE A 230 -20.70 -15.58 5.44
CA ILE A 230 -20.16 -14.81 4.32
C ILE A 230 -19.05 -15.59 3.65
N LYS A 231 -19.15 -15.72 2.33
CA LYS A 231 -18.10 -16.22 1.46
C LYS A 231 -17.32 -15.05 0.89
N ALA A 232 -16.02 -14.97 1.18
CA ALA A 232 -15.17 -13.88 0.74
C ALA A 232 -14.12 -14.39 -0.24
N ALA A 233 -14.12 -13.84 -1.45
CA ALA A 233 -13.00 -13.96 -2.37
C ALA A 233 -11.95 -12.93 -1.99
N VAL A 234 -10.69 -13.33 -1.98
CA VAL A 234 -9.58 -12.43 -1.66
C VAL A 234 -8.66 -12.27 -2.85
N HIS A 235 -8.23 -11.03 -3.10
CA HIS A 235 -7.14 -10.74 -4.00
C HIS A 235 -6.02 -10.04 -3.25
N THR A 236 -4.90 -10.74 -3.08
CA THR A 236 -3.67 -10.10 -2.62
C THR A 236 -3.06 -9.31 -3.78
N PRO A 237 -2.78 -8.00 -3.61
CA PRO A 237 -2.21 -7.18 -4.67
C PRO A 237 -0.83 -7.69 -5.11
N CYS A 238 -0.55 -7.71 -6.41
CA CYS A 238 0.72 -8.19 -6.94
C CYS A 238 1.95 -7.47 -6.34
N HIS A 239 1.86 -6.16 -6.07
CA HIS A 239 2.98 -5.40 -5.51
C HIS A 239 3.20 -5.62 -4.02
N VAL A 240 2.27 -6.31 -3.34
CA VAL A 240 2.47 -6.74 -1.96
C VAL A 240 3.40 -7.95 -1.91
N TYR A 241 3.22 -8.92 -2.80
CA TYR A 241 3.83 -10.24 -2.61
C TYR A 241 4.55 -10.84 -3.82
N LYS A 242 4.42 -10.28 -5.03
CA LYS A 242 5.11 -10.82 -6.22
C LYS A 242 6.44 -10.13 -6.52
N LEU A 243 6.59 -8.87 -6.12
CA LEU A 243 7.83 -8.12 -6.37
C LEU A 243 8.96 -8.62 -5.47
N VAL A 244 8.72 -8.66 -4.14
CA VAL A 244 9.67 -9.21 -3.16
C VAL A 244 8.92 -10.19 -2.26
N PRO A 245 8.68 -11.44 -2.72
CA PRO A 245 7.82 -12.41 -2.04
C PRO A 245 8.30 -12.77 -0.64
N GLU A 246 9.62 -12.88 -0.46
CA GLU A 246 10.27 -13.23 0.82
C GLU A 246 10.05 -12.18 1.93
N ASP A 247 9.61 -10.97 1.58
CA ASP A 247 9.32 -9.87 2.52
C ASP A 247 7.81 -9.73 2.78
N THR A 248 7.03 -10.77 2.51
CA THR A 248 5.58 -10.79 2.74
C THR A 248 5.25 -11.74 3.87
N VAL A 249 4.23 -11.42 4.66
CA VAL A 249 3.74 -12.29 5.73
C VAL A 249 2.93 -13.47 5.17
N TYR A 250 3.27 -14.67 5.64
CA TYR A 250 2.57 -15.94 5.41
C TYR A 250 2.19 -16.58 6.75
N ASP A 251 1.15 -17.41 6.72
CA ASP A 251 0.68 -18.13 7.90
C ASP A 251 0.17 -19.52 7.47
N PRO A 252 0.68 -20.63 8.06
CA PRO A 252 0.20 -21.97 7.77
C PRO A 252 -1.31 -22.17 8.03
N GLU A 253 -1.94 -21.40 8.91
CA GLU A 253 -3.39 -21.46 9.18
C GLU A 253 -4.23 -20.78 8.08
N VAL A 254 -3.59 -19.95 7.24
CA VAL A 254 -4.25 -19.19 6.17
C VAL A 254 -3.90 -19.80 4.83
N PHE A 255 -4.88 -20.44 4.18
CA PHE A 255 -4.66 -21.17 2.91
C PHE A 255 -3.45 -22.14 2.95
N GLN A 256 -3.15 -22.74 4.11
CA GLN A 256 -2.03 -23.67 4.28
C GLN A 256 -0.66 -23.03 3.94
N GLY A 257 -0.51 -21.72 4.14
CA GLY A 257 0.70 -20.97 3.78
C GLY A 257 0.94 -20.82 2.27
N ARG A 258 0.01 -21.26 1.42
CA ARG A 258 0.15 -21.17 -0.06
C ARG A 258 -0.15 -19.77 -0.60
N ARG A 259 -0.71 -18.89 0.24
CA ARG A 259 -1.05 -17.50 -0.09
C ARG A 259 -0.58 -16.57 1.02
N PRO A 260 -0.33 -15.29 0.71
CA PRO A 260 -0.06 -14.29 1.72
C PRO A 260 -1.16 -14.25 2.80
N ALA A 261 -0.74 -14.14 4.06
CA ALA A 261 -1.64 -14.09 5.20
C ALA A 261 -2.46 -12.79 5.18
N ALA A 262 -1.87 -11.67 4.79
CA ALA A 262 -2.59 -10.42 4.59
C ALA A 262 -3.05 -10.29 3.12
N PRO A 263 -4.31 -9.95 2.82
CA PRO A 263 -5.42 -9.69 3.74
C PRO A 263 -6.27 -10.92 4.12
N SER A 264 -5.96 -12.11 3.59
CA SER A 264 -6.80 -13.32 3.74
C SER A 264 -7.12 -13.71 5.19
N GLY A 265 -6.09 -13.74 6.03
CA GLY A 265 -6.18 -14.05 7.44
C GLY A 265 -6.96 -13.00 8.24
N THR A 266 -6.94 -11.72 7.82
CA THR A 266 -7.84 -10.70 8.40
C THR A 266 -9.29 -11.09 8.18
N VAL A 267 -9.65 -11.44 6.95
CA VAL A 267 -11.01 -11.86 6.59
C VAL A 267 -11.43 -13.11 7.37
N GLN A 268 -10.55 -14.11 7.47
CA GLN A 268 -10.76 -15.33 8.23
C GLN A 268 -10.93 -15.06 9.73
N ASN A 269 -10.09 -14.21 10.33
CA ASN A 269 -10.16 -13.89 11.77
C ASN A 269 -11.45 -13.17 12.16
N PHE A 270 -12.09 -12.46 11.23
CA PHE A 270 -13.41 -11.86 11.43
C PHE A 270 -14.58 -12.86 11.30
N GLY A 271 -14.31 -14.08 10.82
CA GLY A 271 -15.26 -15.20 10.75
C GLY A 271 -15.78 -15.51 9.34
N ALA A 272 -15.41 -14.72 8.33
CA ALA A 272 -15.83 -15.01 6.96
C ALA A 272 -15.08 -16.23 6.39
N LYS A 273 -15.77 -16.99 5.53
CA LYS A 273 -15.21 -18.17 4.84
C LYS A 273 -14.46 -17.71 3.60
N LEU A 274 -13.17 -17.97 3.57
CA LEU A 274 -12.35 -17.76 2.38
C LEU A 274 -12.75 -18.74 1.29
N VAL A 275 -12.98 -18.24 0.08
CA VAL A 275 -13.25 -19.09 -1.09
C VAL A 275 -12.05 -19.13 -2.02
N ASP A 276 -11.95 -20.22 -2.78
CA ASP A 276 -10.97 -20.38 -3.83
C ASP A 276 -11.58 -20.07 -5.20
N TYR A 277 -10.76 -19.59 -6.13
CA TYR A 277 -11.10 -19.33 -7.52
C TYR A 277 -9.84 -19.45 -8.39
N SER A 278 -10.00 -19.98 -9.60
CA SER A 278 -8.94 -20.47 -10.50
C SER A 278 -7.87 -19.42 -10.83
N THR A 279 -8.28 -18.16 -10.91
CA THR A 279 -7.46 -17.02 -11.30
C THR A 279 -7.01 -16.16 -10.12
N TRP A 280 -6.99 -16.69 -8.90
CA TRP A 280 -6.58 -15.93 -7.71
C TRP A 280 -5.20 -15.30 -7.84
N TRP A 281 -4.26 -16.01 -8.50
CA TRP A 281 -2.91 -15.54 -8.77
C TRP A 281 -2.87 -14.39 -9.77
N ASP A 282 -3.86 -14.23 -10.65
CA ASP A 282 -3.81 -13.23 -11.71
C ASP A 282 -3.88 -11.80 -11.14
N CYS A 283 -3.28 -10.87 -11.89
CA CYS A 283 -3.36 -9.42 -11.63
C CYS A 283 -4.83 -8.96 -11.54
N CYS A 284 -5.13 -7.90 -10.80
CA CYS A 284 -6.47 -7.31 -10.79
C CYS A 284 -6.91 -6.71 -12.14
N GLY A 285 -5.97 -6.52 -13.07
CA GLY A 285 -6.21 -5.83 -14.35
C GLY A 285 -5.88 -4.34 -14.34
N PHE A 286 -5.54 -3.74 -13.19
CA PHE A 286 -5.13 -2.32 -13.14
C PHE A 286 -3.99 -2.08 -14.12
N GLY A 287 -2.84 -2.77 -13.94
CA GLY A 287 -1.70 -2.71 -14.88
C GLY A 287 -1.28 -1.29 -15.21
N PHE A 288 -0.33 -0.72 -14.46
CA PHE A 288 0.00 0.73 -14.48
C PHE A 288 0.11 1.36 -15.87
N ARG A 289 0.68 0.67 -16.85
CA ARG A 289 0.68 1.12 -18.26
C ARG A 289 -0.67 0.92 -18.94
N HIS A 290 -1.27 -0.28 -18.83
CA HIS A 290 -2.57 -0.62 -19.44
C HIS A 290 -3.70 0.29 -18.98
N ILE A 291 -3.79 0.70 -17.71
CA ILE A 291 -4.84 1.66 -17.29
C ILE A 291 -4.71 3.03 -17.96
N LEU A 292 -3.50 3.39 -18.41
CA LEU A 292 -3.24 4.65 -19.09
C LEU A 292 -3.44 4.54 -20.60
N THR A 293 -3.02 3.43 -21.21
CA THR A 293 -3.00 3.27 -22.68
C THR A 293 -4.12 2.38 -23.23
N GLU A 294 -4.66 1.45 -22.44
CA GLU A 294 -5.55 0.35 -22.86
C GLU A 294 -6.66 0.09 -21.82
N ARG A 295 -7.42 1.15 -21.47
CA ARG A 295 -8.43 1.09 -20.39
C ARG A 295 -9.46 -0.02 -20.55
N GLU A 296 -9.87 -0.32 -21.78
CA GLU A 296 -10.87 -1.37 -22.03
C GLU A 296 -10.30 -2.78 -21.79
N PHE A 297 -9.01 -2.99 -22.00
CA PHE A 297 -8.33 -4.22 -21.59
C PHE A 297 -8.37 -4.35 -20.07
N SER A 298 -7.97 -3.31 -19.33
CA SER A 298 -8.00 -3.33 -17.86
C SER A 298 -9.39 -3.66 -17.31
N ARG A 299 -10.44 -3.04 -17.87
CA ARG A 299 -11.82 -3.25 -17.45
C ARG A 299 -12.31 -4.67 -17.73
N SER A 300 -12.08 -5.15 -18.96
CA SER A 300 -12.48 -6.49 -19.37
C SER A 300 -11.71 -7.56 -18.59
N PHE A 301 -10.41 -7.35 -18.36
CA PHE A 301 -9.58 -8.26 -17.59
C PHE A 301 -10.09 -8.39 -16.15
N ALA A 302 -10.35 -7.27 -15.46
CA ALA A 302 -10.88 -7.27 -14.11
C ALA A 302 -12.18 -8.07 -13.99
N LEU A 303 -13.08 -7.91 -14.96
CA LEU A 303 -14.34 -8.65 -15.01
C LEU A 303 -14.09 -10.14 -15.27
N PHE A 304 -13.57 -10.50 -16.45
CA PHE A 304 -13.47 -11.89 -16.91
C PHE A 304 -12.48 -12.73 -16.12
N LYS A 305 -11.38 -12.14 -15.64
CA LYS A 305 -10.34 -12.87 -14.91
C LYS A 305 -10.49 -12.79 -13.41
N LYS A 306 -11.25 -11.86 -12.82
CA LYS A 306 -11.33 -11.77 -11.36
C LYS A 306 -12.76 -11.88 -10.84
N VAL A 307 -13.66 -11.02 -11.31
CA VAL A 307 -15.03 -10.98 -10.78
C VAL A 307 -15.80 -12.24 -11.14
N ILE A 308 -15.80 -12.65 -12.42
CA ILE A 308 -16.56 -13.82 -12.88
C ILE A 308 -16.12 -15.10 -12.15
N PRO A 309 -14.83 -15.48 -12.12
CA PRO A 309 -14.40 -16.68 -11.39
C PRO A 309 -14.73 -16.63 -9.89
N ALA A 310 -14.60 -15.47 -9.24
CA ALA A 310 -14.93 -15.36 -7.83
C ALA A 310 -16.42 -15.56 -7.53
N VAL A 311 -17.31 -15.13 -8.45
CA VAL A 311 -18.74 -15.37 -8.31
C VAL A 311 -19.11 -16.80 -8.73
N GLU A 312 -18.75 -17.22 -9.94
CA GLU A 312 -19.22 -18.49 -10.51
C GLU A 312 -18.56 -19.72 -9.89
N GLU A 313 -17.26 -19.66 -9.61
CA GLU A 313 -16.54 -20.78 -8.98
C GLU A 313 -16.59 -20.66 -7.45
N GLY A 314 -16.23 -19.47 -6.95
CA GLY A 314 -16.10 -19.19 -5.53
C GLY A 314 -17.45 -19.01 -4.81
N ASN A 315 -18.53 -18.68 -5.52
CA ASN A 315 -19.80 -18.25 -4.93
C ASN A 315 -19.61 -17.14 -3.89
N ALA A 316 -18.73 -16.17 -4.20
CA ALA A 316 -18.37 -15.10 -3.28
C ALA A 316 -19.50 -14.10 -3.09
N ASP A 317 -19.68 -13.66 -1.85
CA ASP A 317 -20.57 -12.56 -1.45
C ASP A 317 -19.87 -11.20 -1.48
N ILE A 318 -18.55 -11.21 -1.37
CA ILE A 318 -17.71 -10.03 -1.32
C ILE A 318 -16.32 -10.36 -1.86
N PHE A 319 -15.70 -9.35 -2.47
CA PHE A 319 -14.31 -9.37 -2.89
C PHE A 319 -13.47 -8.44 -2.01
N VAL A 320 -12.45 -8.97 -1.34
CA VAL A 320 -11.60 -8.20 -0.40
C VAL A 320 -10.18 -8.09 -0.93
N THR A 321 -9.59 -6.90 -0.83
CA THR A 321 -8.20 -6.64 -1.23
C THR A 321 -7.54 -5.58 -0.35
N SER A 322 -6.29 -5.21 -0.63
CA SER A 322 -5.49 -4.32 0.22
C SER A 322 -4.61 -3.33 -0.56
N ASP A 323 -4.96 -3.04 -1.82
CA ASP A 323 -4.36 -1.96 -2.60
C ASP A 323 -5.44 -1.16 -3.32
N THR A 324 -5.25 0.16 -3.42
CA THR A 324 -6.25 1.05 -4.04
C THR A 324 -6.45 0.80 -5.51
N GLY A 325 -5.38 0.50 -6.26
CA GLY A 325 -5.50 0.15 -7.67
C GLY A 325 -6.39 -1.08 -7.82
N CYS A 326 -6.18 -2.08 -6.96
CA CYS A 326 -7.01 -3.28 -6.93
C CYS A 326 -8.47 -2.98 -6.55
N VAL A 327 -8.75 -2.27 -5.45
CA VAL A 327 -10.12 -1.91 -5.05
C VAL A 327 -10.81 -1.17 -6.19
N THR A 328 -10.17 -0.12 -6.71
CA THR A 328 -10.76 0.76 -7.73
C THR A 328 -11.03 0.01 -9.02
N THR A 329 -10.07 -0.79 -9.51
CA THR A 329 -10.25 -1.53 -10.76
C THR A 329 -11.34 -2.59 -10.62
N LEU A 330 -11.35 -3.38 -9.55
CA LEU A 330 -12.32 -4.45 -9.37
C LEU A 330 -13.73 -3.92 -9.09
N ASP A 331 -13.85 -2.77 -8.40
CA ASP A 331 -15.13 -2.09 -8.18
C ASP A 331 -15.64 -1.44 -9.47
N LYS A 332 -14.88 -0.48 -10.03
CA LYS A 332 -15.34 0.37 -11.14
C LYS A 332 -15.49 -0.37 -12.46
N SER A 333 -14.69 -1.41 -12.70
CA SER A 333 -14.75 -2.13 -13.99
C SER A 333 -16.01 -2.96 -14.16
N GLN A 334 -16.72 -3.29 -13.08
CA GLN A 334 -17.98 -4.04 -13.17
C GLN A 334 -19.07 -3.25 -13.91
N TRP A 335 -18.99 -1.91 -13.95
CA TRP A 335 -19.87 -1.09 -14.78
C TRP A 335 -19.76 -1.43 -16.27
N ALA A 336 -18.54 -1.71 -16.76
CA ALA A 336 -18.34 -2.11 -18.16
C ALA A 336 -19.05 -3.44 -18.44
N GLY A 337 -18.95 -4.41 -17.52
CA GLY A 337 -19.71 -5.66 -17.59
C GLY A 337 -21.21 -5.42 -17.67
N LYS A 338 -21.74 -4.59 -16.78
CA LYS A 338 -23.17 -4.23 -16.74
C LYS A 338 -23.65 -3.63 -18.06
N ALA A 339 -22.85 -2.76 -18.69
CA ALA A 339 -23.17 -2.17 -19.99
C ALA A 339 -23.27 -3.22 -21.12
N HIS A 340 -22.62 -4.37 -20.97
CA HIS A 340 -22.64 -5.49 -21.90
C HIS A 340 -23.52 -6.67 -21.43
N GLY A 341 -24.39 -6.47 -20.43
CA GLY A 341 -25.31 -7.51 -19.92
C GLY A 341 -24.72 -8.45 -18.86
N PHE A 342 -23.46 -8.26 -18.46
CA PHE A 342 -22.81 -9.04 -17.39
C PHE A 342 -22.95 -8.33 -16.03
N ASN A 343 -24.08 -8.55 -15.35
CA ASN A 343 -24.39 -7.87 -14.09
C ASN A 343 -24.07 -8.73 -12.85
N TYR A 344 -22.79 -8.97 -12.60
CA TYR A 344 -22.33 -9.73 -11.42
C TYR A 344 -22.47 -8.95 -10.11
N ASN A 345 -22.16 -7.65 -10.16
CA ASN A 345 -22.35 -6.70 -9.04
C ASN A 345 -21.77 -7.19 -7.69
N LEU A 346 -20.59 -7.80 -7.73
CA LEU A 346 -19.89 -8.31 -6.55
C LEU A 346 -19.28 -7.13 -5.79
N PRO A 347 -19.67 -6.86 -4.54
CA PRO A 347 -19.11 -5.76 -3.77
C PRO A 347 -17.61 -5.94 -3.52
N VAL A 348 -16.86 -4.86 -3.63
CA VAL A 348 -15.40 -4.86 -3.44
C VAL A 348 -15.03 -3.93 -2.30
N LEU A 349 -14.31 -4.43 -1.29
CA LEU A 349 -13.84 -3.62 -0.18
C LEU A 349 -12.34 -3.79 0.07
N ALA A 350 -11.71 -2.73 0.58
CA ALA A 350 -10.44 -2.92 1.28
C ALA A 350 -10.67 -3.75 2.56
N ASP A 351 -9.70 -4.56 2.96
CA ASP A 351 -9.71 -5.31 4.22
C ASP A 351 -9.93 -4.41 5.45
N ALA A 352 -9.43 -3.17 5.43
CA ALA A 352 -9.69 -2.17 6.45
C ALA A 352 -11.15 -1.74 6.50
N GLN A 353 -11.79 -1.52 5.34
CA GLN A 353 -13.23 -1.20 5.27
C GLN A 353 -14.04 -2.39 5.76
N PHE A 354 -13.70 -3.61 5.32
CA PHE A 354 -14.34 -4.85 5.76
C PHE A 354 -14.27 -4.99 7.29
N ALA A 355 -13.09 -4.84 7.90
CA ALA A 355 -12.90 -4.91 9.34
C ALA A 355 -13.68 -3.81 10.09
N ALA A 356 -13.57 -2.55 9.64
CA ALA A 356 -14.25 -1.42 10.28
C ALA A 356 -15.77 -1.60 10.25
N LEU A 357 -16.35 -1.97 9.10
CA LEU A 357 -17.77 -2.23 8.94
C LEU A 357 -18.23 -3.38 9.85
N ALA A 358 -17.48 -4.49 9.90
CA ALA A 358 -17.76 -5.61 10.80
C ALA A 358 -17.73 -5.22 12.29
N MET A 359 -16.86 -4.28 12.67
CA MET A 359 -16.79 -3.69 14.02
C MET A 359 -17.86 -2.63 14.30
N GLY A 360 -18.72 -2.29 13.34
CA GLY A 360 -19.80 -1.33 13.53
C GLY A 360 -19.47 0.12 13.17
N ALA A 361 -18.46 0.36 12.35
CA ALA A 361 -18.20 1.68 11.78
C ALA A 361 -19.39 2.16 10.94
N ASP A 362 -19.62 3.49 10.93
CA ASP A 362 -20.65 4.10 10.11
C ASP A 362 -20.36 3.87 8.61
N PRO A 363 -21.28 3.27 7.84
CA PRO A 363 -21.04 2.98 6.44
C PRO A 363 -20.79 4.20 5.54
N TYR A 364 -21.38 5.35 5.86
CA TYR A 364 -21.33 6.54 5.00
C TYR A 364 -20.33 7.57 5.49
N ILE A 365 -20.15 7.72 6.81
CA ILE A 365 -19.20 8.67 7.40
C ILE A 365 -17.78 8.07 7.49
N ILE A 366 -17.64 6.81 7.93
CA ILE A 366 -16.34 6.15 8.09
C ILE A 366 -15.96 5.39 6.83
N ALA A 367 -16.72 4.35 6.49
CA ALA A 367 -16.35 3.45 5.40
C ALA A 367 -16.61 4.06 4.02
N GLN A 368 -17.39 5.15 3.98
CA GLN A 368 -17.77 5.95 2.82
C GLN A 368 -18.16 5.09 1.60
N ILE A 369 -19.07 4.14 1.81
CA ILE A 369 -19.43 3.14 0.82
C ILE A 369 -20.02 3.73 -0.48
N HIS A 370 -20.52 4.97 -0.42
CA HIS A 370 -21.07 5.70 -1.57
C HIS A 370 -20.03 6.05 -2.65
N TRP A 371 -18.73 5.91 -2.35
CA TRP A 371 -17.66 6.01 -3.35
C TRP A 371 -17.45 4.73 -4.16
N HIS A 372 -18.06 3.60 -3.77
CA HIS A 372 -18.03 2.35 -4.53
C HIS A 372 -19.12 2.34 -5.60
N ALA A 373 -18.89 1.61 -6.70
CA ALA A 373 -19.83 1.46 -7.81
C ALA A 373 -20.65 0.16 -7.69
N THR A 374 -20.17 -0.80 -6.90
CA THR A 374 -20.80 -2.09 -6.65
C THR A 374 -21.78 -2.02 -5.47
N ASP A 375 -22.66 -3.01 -5.34
CA ASP A 375 -23.70 -3.05 -4.30
C ASP A 375 -23.17 -3.44 -2.92
N VAL A 376 -22.45 -2.50 -2.30
CA VAL A 376 -21.98 -2.63 -0.92
C VAL A 376 -23.16 -2.57 0.06
N GLU A 377 -24.23 -1.83 -0.24
CA GLU A 377 -25.42 -1.76 0.61
C GLU A 377 -26.09 -3.14 0.76
N GLY A 378 -26.24 -3.89 -0.32
CA GLY A 378 -26.78 -5.26 -0.31
C GLY A 378 -25.96 -6.20 0.56
N PHE A 379 -24.63 -6.17 0.46
CA PHE A 379 -23.75 -6.92 1.35
C PHE A 379 -23.91 -6.51 2.82
N LEU A 380 -24.00 -5.21 3.11
CA LEU A 380 -24.19 -4.72 4.47
C LEU A 380 -25.54 -5.17 5.06
N ARG A 381 -26.62 -5.14 4.28
CA ARG A 381 -27.91 -5.70 4.70
C ARG A 381 -27.79 -7.21 4.97
N LYS A 382 -27.03 -7.95 4.15
CA LYS A 382 -26.78 -9.39 4.34
C LYS A 382 -26.12 -9.72 5.69
N ILE A 383 -25.22 -8.86 6.17
CA ILE A 383 -24.55 -9.04 7.48
C ILE A 383 -25.32 -8.39 8.66
N GLY A 384 -26.53 -7.86 8.41
CA GLY A 384 -27.40 -7.30 9.44
C GLY A 384 -27.13 -5.85 9.81
N VAL A 385 -26.45 -5.08 8.96
CA VAL A 385 -26.29 -3.63 9.16
C VAL A 385 -27.60 -2.92 8.80
N PRO A 386 -28.12 -2.00 9.64
CA PRO A 386 -29.30 -1.20 9.33
C PRO A 386 -28.96 -0.07 8.35
N VAL A 387 -28.66 -0.43 7.10
CA VAL A 387 -28.12 0.47 6.08
C VAL A 387 -29.05 1.67 5.85
N ASP A 388 -30.35 1.45 5.80
CA ASP A 388 -31.32 2.50 5.47
C ASP A 388 -31.37 3.57 6.57
N ASP A 389 -31.28 3.20 7.85
CA ASP A 389 -31.17 4.13 8.97
C ASP A 389 -29.89 4.98 8.91
N TYR A 390 -28.76 4.36 8.58
CA TYR A 390 -27.48 5.05 8.42
C TYR A 390 -27.54 6.03 7.23
N LYS A 391 -28.19 5.63 6.15
CA LYS A 391 -28.33 6.43 4.93
C LYS A 391 -29.21 7.64 5.18
N GLU A 392 -30.35 7.47 5.85
CA GLU A 392 -31.24 8.57 6.21
C GLU A 392 -30.52 9.60 7.09
N LYS A 393 -29.81 9.14 8.13
CA LYS A 393 -28.99 10.02 8.99
C LYS A 393 -27.90 10.73 8.21
N PHE A 394 -27.25 10.06 7.27
CA PHE A 394 -26.22 10.67 6.43
C PHE A 394 -26.80 11.74 5.51
N VAL A 395 -27.95 11.49 4.87
CA VAL A 395 -28.63 12.48 4.03
C VAL A 395 -29.05 13.69 4.85
N GLN A 396 -29.59 13.49 6.06
CA GLN A 396 -29.93 14.59 6.96
C GLN A 396 -28.68 15.39 7.35
N TYR A 397 -27.57 14.71 7.69
CA TYR A 397 -26.29 15.36 7.98
C TYR A 397 -25.79 16.22 6.82
N LEU A 398 -25.92 15.76 5.57
CA LEU A 398 -25.56 16.55 4.38
C LEU A 398 -26.46 17.79 4.22
N GLN A 399 -27.75 17.69 4.54
CA GLN A 399 -28.67 18.83 4.53
C GLN A 399 -28.28 19.85 5.60
N ASP A 400 -28.01 19.38 6.82
CA ASP A 400 -27.60 20.23 7.93
C ASP A 400 -26.28 20.96 7.63
N LEU A 401 -25.31 20.31 6.98
CA LEU A 401 -24.08 20.95 6.51
C LEU A 401 -24.36 22.05 5.50
N ARG A 402 -25.24 21.79 4.53
CA ARG A 402 -25.60 22.75 3.49
C ARG A 402 -26.31 23.99 4.06
N GLU A 403 -27.08 23.80 5.12
CA GLU A 403 -27.81 24.85 5.81
C GLU A 403 -26.98 25.54 6.91
N GLY A 404 -25.74 25.10 7.15
CA GLY A 404 -24.87 25.64 8.20
C GLY A 404 -25.35 25.31 9.63
N LYS A 405 -26.21 24.30 9.79
CA LYS A 405 -26.71 23.81 11.09
C LYS A 405 -25.68 22.96 11.83
N THR A 406 -24.70 22.44 11.11
CA THR A 406 -23.62 21.62 11.66
C THR A 406 -22.31 21.86 10.91
N GLU A 407 -21.22 21.39 11.50
CA GLU A 407 -19.87 21.45 10.94
C GLU A 407 -19.44 20.05 10.47
N PRO A 408 -18.50 19.95 9.51
CA PRO A 408 -17.97 18.66 9.09
C PRO A 408 -17.45 17.85 10.29
N GLN A 409 -18.00 16.65 10.46
CA GLN A 409 -17.49 15.68 11.42
C GLN A 409 -16.13 15.19 10.94
N TYR A 410 -15.08 15.80 11.48
CA TYR A 410 -13.74 15.26 11.30
C TYR A 410 -13.62 13.99 12.12
N LEU A 411 -13.13 12.92 11.48
CA LEU A 411 -12.78 11.67 12.16
C LEU A 411 -11.62 11.82 13.15
N TYR A 412 -11.00 13.00 13.14
CA TYR A 412 -9.87 13.36 13.97
C TYR A 412 -10.22 14.63 14.76
N PRO A 413 -9.85 14.72 16.04
CA PRO A 413 -9.79 16.02 16.69
C PRO A 413 -8.86 16.95 15.89
N LYS A 414 -9.19 18.24 15.80
CA LYS A 414 -8.34 19.24 15.11
C LYS A 414 -6.88 19.06 15.55
N HIS A 415 -5.99 18.83 14.59
CA HIS A 415 -4.58 18.50 14.85
C HIS A 415 -3.93 19.48 15.84
N ARG A 416 -3.01 18.95 16.66
CA ARG A 416 -2.06 19.74 17.46
C ARG A 416 -1.38 20.78 16.55
N LYS A 417 -1.17 22.00 17.06
CA LYS A 417 -0.61 23.13 16.29
C LYS A 417 0.60 22.70 15.46
N ILE A 418 0.60 23.11 14.20
CA ILE A 418 1.63 22.84 13.18
C ILE A 418 3.05 23.14 13.69
N ASP A 419 3.19 24.08 14.63
CA ASP A 419 4.42 24.51 15.26
C ASP A 419 5.19 23.37 15.97
N PHE A 420 4.49 22.34 16.48
CA PHE A 420 5.14 21.18 17.12
C PHE A 420 5.91 20.29 16.13
N TYR A 421 5.55 20.32 14.84
CA TYR A 421 6.09 19.43 13.80
C TYR A 421 7.12 20.11 12.88
N LEU A 422 7.26 21.44 12.99
CA LEU A 422 8.23 22.25 12.24
C LEU A 422 9.56 22.45 13.00
N SER A 423 9.60 22.17 14.30
CA SER A 423 10.88 22.14 15.03
C SER A 423 11.63 20.84 14.73
N LEU A 424 12.85 20.94 14.19
CA LEU A 424 13.78 19.81 14.12
C LEU A 424 13.92 19.19 15.52
N PRO A 425 13.54 17.92 15.72
CA PRO A 425 13.67 17.27 17.01
C PRO A 425 15.11 17.28 17.49
N ASP A 426 15.34 17.35 18.81
CA ASP A 426 16.69 17.35 19.38
C ASP A 426 17.54 16.16 18.89
N ARG A 427 16.91 15.01 18.61
CA ARG A 427 17.57 13.80 18.10
C ARG A 427 18.18 13.91 16.71
N VAL A 428 17.93 14.98 15.95
CA VAL A 428 18.58 15.23 14.64
C VAL A 428 19.46 16.48 14.66
N LYS A 429 19.57 17.18 15.80
CA LYS A 429 20.42 18.38 15.91
C LYS A 429 21.92 18.08 15.79
N TRP A 430 22.37 16.89 16.17
CA TRP A 430 23.77 16.46 16.02
C TRP A 430 24.20 16.46 14.55
N TYR A 431 23.29 16.10 13.64
CA TYR A 431 23.55 16.04 12.21
C TYR A 431 23.96 17.39 11.62
N LYS A 432 23.37 18.50 12.10
CA LYS A 432 23.74 19.85 11.66
C LYS A 432 25.11 20.30 12.16
N LYS A 433 25.66 19.67 13.20
CA LYS A 433 26.97 20.03 13.75
C LYS A 433 28.14 19.36 13.00
N GLU A 434 27.88 18.28 12.27
CA GLU A 434 28.91 17.45 11.65
C GLU A 434 29.01 17.58 10.12
N VAL A 435 28.15 18.39 9.47
CA VAL A 435 28.29 18.66 8.03
C VAL A 435 29.35 19.76 7.83
N PRO A 436 30.53 19.47 7.24
CA PRO A 436 31.42 20.53 6.81
C PRO A 436 30.68 21.36 5.76
N LYS A 437 30.68 22.69 5.94
CA LYS A 437 30.06 23.63 5.00
C LYS A 437 30.60 23.47 3.59
#